data_AF-A0AA43EYD4-F1
#
_entry.id   AF-A0AA43EYD4-F1
#
_cell.length_a   1.000
_cell.length_b   1.000
_cell.length_c   1.000
_cell.angle_alpha   90.00
_cell.angle_beta   90.00
_cell.angle_gamma   90.00
#
_symmetry.space_group_name_H-M   'P 1'
#
loop_
_entity.id
_entity.type
_entity.pdbx_description
1 polymer ?
#
loop_
_entity_poly.entity_id
_entity_poly.type
_entity_poly.pdbx_seq_one_letter_code
_entity_poly.pdbx_strand_id
1 'polypeptide(L)'
;MKRRTTGSAAQQVSRPTGETRESPTKTPSMPSTSSSIVIERVQPEVDGGRWPAKREVGDRVEVSADIFKEGHDVLVSVLRYRTIEETAWHETAMQHVDNDRWAGYFDLSENIRYLYTIGAFTNTFESWRQEVTKKSEAGERIESELLEGRALVEQAAKRADEPGRAKLEEFLRRWRSSDAQEAQLSLALHVELSKLVERHQERTAWTLYDRELELVVDRVRARYGAW
;
A
#
# COMPACT_ATOMS: atom_id res chain seq x y z
N MET A 1 88.90 11.60 -9.26
CA MET A 1 89.25 10.42 -8.44
C MET A 1 88.47 10.50 -7.13
N LYS A 2 87.50 9.58 -6.93
CA LYS A 2 86.75 9.20 -5.70
C LYS A 2 86.07 10.34 -4.88
N ARG A 3 84.74 10.50 -5.01
CA ARG A 3 83.64 9.96 -4.13
C ARG A 3 83.65 10.61 -2.74
N ARG A 4 82.60 11.31 -2.28
CA ARG A 4 81.35 10.85 -1.61
C ARG A 4 80.87 12.13 -0.83
N THR A 5 79.63 12.51 -0.58
CA THR A 5 78.40 11.81 -0.18
C THR A 5 77.25 12.82 -0.30
N THR A 6 76.09 12.35 -0.75
CA THR A 6 74.79 13.04 -0.75
C THR A 6 74.20 13.14 0.67
N GLY A 7 73.76 14.33 1.07
CA GLY A 7 72.97 14.56 2.29
C GLY A 7 71.81 15.50 1.98
N SER A 8 70.62 14.94 1.84
CA SER A 8 69.38 15.62 1.47
C SER A 8 68.70 16.21 2.71
N ALA A 9 68.28 17.46 2.60
CA ALA A 9 67.46 18.19 3.56
C ALA A 9 65.97 17.96 3.27
N ALA A 10 65.19 17.58 4.28
CA ALA A 10 63.74 17.79 4.40
C ALA A 10 63.35 17.46 5.84
N GLN A 11 63.10 18.46 6.69
CA GLN A 11 61.81 19.14 6.90
C GLN A 11 60.92 18.38 7.89
N GLN A 12 60.61 19.09 8.99
CA GLN A 12 59.83 18.67 10.14
C GLN A 12 58.47 18.08 9.73
N VAL A 13 58.18 16.87 10.19
CA VAL A 13 56.85 16.28 10.15
C VAL A 13 56.18 16.55 11.49
N SER A 14 55.38 17.61 11.53
CA SER A 14 54.44 17.89 12.60
C SER A 14 53.29 16.87 12.53
N ARG A 15 53.05 16.14 13.62
CA ARG A 15 51.87 15.28 13.80
C ARG A 15 50.60 16.14 13.83
N PRO A 16 49.57 15.89 13.01
CA PRO A 16 48.24 16.39 13.30
C PRO A 16 47.55 15.44 14.30
N THR A 17 47.04 16.04 15.35
CA THR A 17 46.12 15.50 16.34
C THR A 17 44.93 14.81 15.66
N GLY A 18 44.60 13.60 16.09
CA GLY A 18 43.43 12.88 15.59
C GLY A 18 42.15 13.60 15.99
N GLU A 19 41.50 14.23 15.02
CA GLU A 19 40.10 14.61 15.12
C GLU A 19 39.24 13.39 14.81
N THR A 20 38.60 12.84 15.85
CA THR A 20 37.52 11.87 15.74
C THR A 20 36.37 12.53 14.98
N ARG A 21 36.14 12.12 13.72
CA ARG A 21 34.91 12.46 12.99
C ARG A 21 33.75 11.70 13.62
N GLU A 22 33.07 12.32 14.58
CA GLU A 22 31.73 11.90 14.97
C GLU A 22 30.81 12.08 13.76
N SER A 23 30.38 10.94 13.20
CA SER A 23 29.33 10.90 12.20
C SER A 23 28.01 11.22 12.90
N PRO A 24 27.15 12.09 12.34
CA PRO A 24 25.86 12.38 12.96
C PRO A 24 25.01 11.12 12.92
N THR A 25 24.87 10.47 14.08
CA THR A 25 23.93 9.37 14.29
C THR A 25 22.54 9.92 14.01
N LYS A 26 21.97 9.53 12.87
CA LYS A 26 20.60 9.84 12.49
C LYS A 26 19.70 9.11 13.49
N THR A 27 19.26 9.81 14.53
CA THR A 27 18.23 9.32 15.45
C THR A 27 17.06 8.80 14.60
N PRO A 28 16.60 7.55 14.78
CA PRO A 28 15.43 7.08 14.05
C PRO A 28 14.27 8.00 14.41
N SER A 29 13.76 8.73 13.42
CA SER A 29 12.55 9.52 13.59
C SER A 29 11.42 8.53 13.89
N MET A 30 10.74 8.73 15.03
CA MET A 30 9.49 8.03 15.32
C MET A 30 8.60 8.05 14.07
N PRO A 31 8.04 6.90 13.63
CA PRO A 31 7.16 6.90 12.47
C PRO A 31 5.98 7.83 12.76
N SER A 32 5.86 8.85 11.91
CA SER A 32 4.76 9.81 11.90
C SER A 32 3.44 9.06 11.73
N THR A 33 2.49 9.33 12.63
CA THR A 33 1.15 8.73 12.74
C THR A 33 1.17 7.21 12.76
N SER A 34 1.09 6.61 13.97
CA SER A 34 0.83 5.18 14.13
C SER A 34 -0.43 4.83 13.36
N SER A 35 -0.27 4.19 12.21
CA SER A 35 -1.41 3.57 11.57
C SER A 35 -1.93 2.47 12.49
N SER A 36 -3.25 2.43 12.67
CA SER A 36 -3.93 1.41 13.49
C SER A 36 -4.12 0.09 12.75
N ILE A 37 -3.80 0.04 11.45
CA ILE A 37 -3.84 -1.19 10.67
C ILE A 37 -2.55 -1.96 10.93
N VAL A 38 -2.70 -3.24 11.28
CA VAL A 38 -1.61 -4.19 11.45
C VAL A 38 -1.55 -5.08 10.21
N ILE A 39 -0.36 -5.29 9.67
CA ILE A 39 -0.08 -6.24 8.58
C ILE A 39 0.98 -7.19 9.10
N GLU A 40 0.63 -8.46 9.26
CA GLU A 40 1.54 -9.48 9.78
C GLU A 40 1.39 -10.83 9.07
N ARG A 41 2.29 -11.77 9.39
CA ARG A 41 2.28 -13.15 8.88
C ARG A 41 2.14 -13.20 7.36
N VAL A 42 2.92 -12.35 6.69
CA VAL A 42 3.00 -12.29 5.23
C VAL A 42 3.58 -13.58 4.70
N GLN A 43 2.97 -14.13 3.65
CA GLN A 43 3.41 -15.35 3.00
C GLN A 43 3.34 -15.19 1.48
N PRO A 44 4.32 -15.71 0.72
CA PRO A 44 5.51 -16.41 1.20
C PRO A 44 6.54 -15.48 1.86
N GLU A 45 7.15 -15.85 2.97
CA GLU A 45 8.26 -15.08 3.57
C GLU A 45 9.30 -16.06 4.12
N VAL A 46 10.55 -15.97 3.64
CA VAL A 46 11.62 -16.89 4.04
C VAL A 46 12.55 -16.19 5.02
N ASP A 47 12.71 -16.75 6.22
CA ASP A 47 13.55 -16.22 7.30
C ASP A 47 13.34 -14.73 7.57
N GLY A 48 12.08 -14.29 7.64
CA GLY A 48 11.73 -12.88 7.87
C GLY A 48 12.10 -11.96 6.71
N GLY A 49 12.09 -12.48 5.48
CA GLY A 49 12.44 -11.74 4.27
C GLY A 49 13.95 -11.70 4.00
N ARG A 50 14.76 -12.41 4.80
CA ARG A 50 16.21 -12.48 4.61
C ARG A 50 16.59 -13.15 3.28
N TRP A 51 15.79 -14.09 2.82
CA TRP A 51 16.03 -14.83 1.59
C TRP A 51 14.85 -14.73 0.65
N PRO A 52 15.09 -14.73 -0.68
CA PRO A 52 14.00 -14.71 -1.64
C PRO A 52 13.23 -16.03 -1.63
N ALA A 53 11.91 -15.93 -1.77
CA ALA A 53 11.13 -17.09 -2.16
C ALA A 53 11.44 -17.46 -3.62
N LYS A 54 11.35 -18.75 -3.96
CA LYS A 54 11.57 -19.23 -5.33
C LYS A 54 10.26 -19.62 -6.01
N ARG A 55 10.14 -19.25 -7.29
CA ARG A 55 9.03 -19.59 -8.19
C ARG A 55 9.55 -19.84 -9.59
N GLU A 56 8.67 -20.16 -10.52
CA GLU A 56 9.01 -20.39 -11.93
C GLU A 56 8.20 -19.51 -12.88
N VAL A 57 8.74 -19.31 -14.08
CA VAL A 57 8.03 -18.60 -15.16
C VAL A 57 6.72 -19.32 -15.48
N GLY A 58 5.64 -18.54 -15.60
CA GLY A 58 4.29 -19.02 -15.84
C GLY A 58 3.51 -19.38 -14.57
N ASP A 59 4.14 -19.30 -13.40
CA ASP A 59 3.46 -19.47 -12.13
C ASP A 59 2.64 -18.22 -11.76
N ARG A 60 1.61 -18.43 -10.94
CA ARG A 60 0.80 -17.38 -10.34
C ARG A 60 1.03 -17.41 -8.84
N VAL A 61 1.77 -16.43 -8.35
CA VAL A 61 2.10 -16.37 -6.92
C VAL A 61 0.93 -15.79 -6.14
N GLU A 62 0.38 -16.59 -5.24
CA GLU A 62 -0.50 -16.10 -4.19
C GLU A 62 0.34 -15.52 -3.05
N VAL A 63 0.01 -14.31 -2.65
CA VAL A 63 0.55 -13.64 -1.47
C VAL A 63 -0.58 -13.45 -0.49
N SER A 64 -0.37 -13.82 0.77
CA SER A 64 -1.36 -13.67 1.83
C SER A 64 -0.77 -13.03 3.08
N ALA A 65 -1.63 -12.43 3.92
CA ALA A 65 -1.25 -11.81 5.18
C ALA A 65 -2.43 -11.75 6.13
N ASP A 66 -2.16 -11.63 7.43
CA ASP A 66 -3.17 -11.25 8.41
C ASP A 66 -3.19 -9.71 8.48
N ILE A 67 -4.36 -9.11 8.21
CA ILE A 67 -4.55 -7.67 8.10
C ILE A 67 -5.81 -7.27 8.86
N PHE A 68 -5.64 -6.48 9.91
CA PHE A 68 -6.71 -6.09 10.81
C PHE A 68 -6.47 -4.71 11.41
N LYS A 69 -7.52 -4.12 11.98
CA LYS A 69 -7.54 -2.81 12.62
C LYS A 69 -8.53 -2.85 13.78
N GLU A 70 -8.31 -2.06 14.83
CA GLU A 70 -9.33 -1.83 15.86
C GLU A 70 -10.58 -1.14 15.26
N GLY A 71 -11.76 -1.60 15.69
CA GLY A 71 -13.05 -1.05 15.28
C GLY A 71 -13.77 -1.93 14.25
N HIS A 72 -14.75 -1.34 13.55
CA HIS A 72 -15.59 -2.02 12.57
C HIS A 72 -15.45 -1.43 11.16
N ASP A 73 -14.40 -0.64 10.94
CA ASP A 73 -14.17 -0.01 9.65
C ASP A 73 -13.81 -1.07 8.60
N VAL A 74 -14.30 -0.87 7.40
CA VAL A 74 -14.02 -1.72 6.25
C VAL A 74 -12.61 -1.41 5.77
N LEU A 75 -11.78 -2.45 5.66
CA LEU A 75 -10.42 -2.33 5.13
C LEU A 75 -10.37 -2.64 3.64
N VAL A 76 -9.41 -2.04 2.95
CA VAL A 76 -8.97 -2.44 1.62
C VAL A 76 -7.51 -2.78 1.71
N SER A 77 -7.14 -3.92 1.12
CA SER A 77 -5.76 -4.38 1.02
C SER A 77 -5.35 -4.54 -0.44
N VAL A 78 -4.09 -4.21 -0.72
CA VAL A 78 -3.50 -4.18 -2.05
C VAL A 78 -2.13 -4.85 -1.99
N LEU A 79 -1.93 -5.83 -2.86
CA LEU A 79 -0.64 -6.41 -3.12
C LEU A 79 0.09 -5.54 -4.15
N ARG A 80 1.27 -5.07 -3.77
CA ARG A 80 2.14 -4.27 -4.62
C ARG A 80 3.29 -5.13 -5.08
N TYR A 81 3.59 -5.11 -6.37
CA TYR A 81 4.73 -5.83 -6.93
C TYR A 81 5.41 -5.04 -8.05
N ARG A 82 6.68 -5.31 -8.30
CA ARG A 82 7.45 -4.76 -9.43
C ARG A 82 8.63 -5.67 -9.74
N THR A 83 9.17 -5.60 -10.94
CA THR A 83 10.50 -6.18 -11.18
C THR A 83 11.57 -5.35 -10.47
N ILE A 84 12.75 -5.93 -10.25
CA ILE A 84 13.88 -5.18 -9.68
C ILE A 84 14.36 -4.01 -10.57
N GLU A 85 14.02 -4.03 -11.87
CA GLU A 85 14.39 -3.00 -12.84
C GLU A 85 13.37 -1.85 -12.90
N GLU A 86 12.12 -2.13 -12.53
CA GLU A 86 11.05 -1.15 -12.48
C GLU A 86 11.13 -0.26 -11.25
N THR A 87 10.81 1.02 -11.42
CA THR A 87 10.62 1.97 -10.30
C THR A 87 9.16 2.08 -9.90
N ALA A 88 8.24 1.94 -10.87
CA ALA A 88 6.81 1.98 -10.63
C ALA A 88 6.32 0.65 -10.04
N TRP A 89 5.40 0.75 -9.08
CA TRP A 89 4.72 -0.41 -8.51
C TRP A 89 3.48 -0.74 -9.33
N HIS A 90 3.30 -2.02 -9.64
CA HIS A 90 2.03 -2.60 -10.02
C HIS A 90 1.23 -2.91 -8.76
N GLU A 91 -0.10 -2.85 -8.88
CA GLU A 91 -1.02 -3.07 -7.77
C GLU A 91 -2.12 -4.04 -8.19
N THR A 92 -2.45 -4.96 -7.28
CA THR A 92 -3.59 -5.87 -7.42
C THR A 92 -4.34 -5.93 -6.11
N ALA A 93 -5.67 -5.97 -6.17
CA ALA A 93 -6.49 -6.01 -4.96
C ALA A 93 -6.29 -7.35 -4.23
N MET A 94 -6.20 -7.30 -2.91
CA MET A 94 -6.31 -8.48 -2.07
C MET A 94 -7.76 -8.67 -1.64
N GLN A 95 -8.19 -9.92 -1.57
CA GLN A 95 -9.52 -10.29 -1.10
C GLN A 95 -9.42 -10.79 0.33
N HIS A 96 -10.42 -10.45 1.14
CA HIS A 96 -10.62 -11.07 2.43
C HIS A 96 -10.98 -12.54 2.23
N VAL A 97 -10.30 -13.44 2.96
CA VAL A 97 -10.46 -14.90 2.83
C VAL A 97 -11.30 -15.42 3.99
N ASP A 98 -10.75 -15.34 5.20
CA ASP A 98 -11.40 -15.71 6.46
C ASP A 98 -10.72 -14.99 7.62
N ASN A 99 -11.39 -14.88 8.76
CA ASN A 99 -10.86 -14.20 9.95
C ASN A 99 -10.17 -12.85 9.63
N ASP A 100 -8.85 -12.77 9.79
CA ASP A 100 -8.02 -11.61 9.44
C ASP A 100 -7.18 -11.86 8.18
N ARG A 101 -7.32 -13.01 7.52
CA ARG A 101 -6.54 -13.44 6.36
C ARG A 101 -7.02 -12.74 5.10
N TRP A 102 -6.08 -12.16 4.38
CA TRP A 102 -6.25 -11.62 3.04
C TRP A 102 -5.32 -12.30 2.05
N ALA A 103 -5.75 -12.42 0.79
CA ALA A 103 -4.94 -12.98 -0.29
C ALA A 103 -5.08 -12.20 -1.59
N GLY A 104 -3.98 -12.02 -2.30
CA GLY A 104 -3.92 -11.47 -3.65
C GLY A 104 -2.92 -12.25 -4.49
N TYR A 105 -2.88 -11.97 -5.79
CA TYR A 105 -2.02 -12.72 -6.70
C TYR A 105 -1.51 -11.86 -7.85
N PHE A 106 -0.34 -12.22 -8.36
CA PHE A 106 0.20 -11.71 -9.62
C PHE A 106 0.89 -12.82 -10.41
N ASP A 107 0.96 -12.65 -11.72
CA ASP A 107 1.54 -13.63 -12.63
C ASP A 107 3.02 -13.35 -12.87
N LEU A 108 3.81 -14.43 -12.98
CA LEU A 108 5.26 -14.36 -13.16
C LEU A 108 5.62 -14.67 -14.63
N SER A 109 5.67 -13.63 -15.45
CA SER A 109 5.86 -13.76 -16.90
C SER A 109 7.30 -14.03 -17.33
N GLU A 110 8.29 -13.68 -16.49
CA GLU A 110 9.69 -13.62 -16.90
C GLU A 110 10.63 -14.25 -15.88
N ASN A 111 11.76 -14.79 -16.35
CA ASN A 111 12.83 -15.30 -15.50
C ASN A 111 13.62 -14.09 -14.97
N ILE A 112 13.10 -13.47 -13.91
CA ILE A 112 13.65 -12.26 -13.31
C ILE A 112 13.40 -12.28 -11.79
N ARG A 113 13.86 -11.24 -11.11
CA ARG A 113 13.58 -10.99 -9.70
C ARG A 113 12.45 -9.97 -9.58
N TYR A 114 11.51 -10.27 -8.70
CA TYR A 114 10.44 -9.36 -8.31
C TYR A 114 10.63 -8.92 -6.87
N LEU A 115 10.14 -7.72 -6.57
CA LEU A 115 9.91 -7.23 -5.22
C LEU A 115 8.41 -7.11 -5.02
N TYR A 116 7.92 -7.48 -3.85
CA TYR A 116 6.53 -7.31 -3.47
C TYR A 116 6.38 -6.90 -2.01
N THR A 117 5.29 -6.20 -1.73
CA THR A 117 4.88 -5.80 -0.39
C THR A 117 3.36 -5.66 -0.36
N ILE A 118 2.78 -5.50 0.82
CA ILE A 118 1.35 -5.35 1.00
C ILE A 118 1.07 -3.96 1.56
N GLY A 119 0.04 -3.31 1.03
CA GLY A 119 -0.49 -2.09 1.61
C GLY A 119 -1.95 -2.22 1.98
N ALA A 120 -2.36 -1.56 3.04
CA ALA A 120 -3.74 -1.54 3.48
C ALA A 120 -4.16 -0.15 3.98
N PHE A 121 -5.43 0.17 3.80
CA PHE A 121 -6.03 1.42 4.22
C PHE A 121 -7.51 1.22 4.55
N THR A 122 -8.09 2.19 5.25
CA THR A 122 -9.52 2.17 5.58
C THR A 122 -10.34 2.67 4.40
N ASN A 123 -11.37 1.90 4.02
CA ASN A 123 -12.39 2.33 3.07
C ASN A 123 -13.47 3.11 3.83
N THR A 124 -13.23 4.40 4.02
CA THR A 124 -14.12 5.29 4.77
C THR A 124 -15.52 5.32 4.17
N PHE A 125 -15.64 5.30 2.84
CA PHE A 125 -16.94 5.37 2.17
C PHE A 125 -17.76 4.10 2.38
N GLU A 126 -17.15 2.92 2.26
CA GLU A 126 -17.87 1.66 2.49
C GLU A 126 -18.20 1.46 3.98
N SER A 127 -17.31 1.88 4.88
CA SER A 127 -17.58 1.89 6.33
C SER A 127 -18.82 2.73 6.64
N TRP A 128 -18.87 3.96 6.11
CA TRP A 128 -20.02 4.84 6.23
C TRP A 128 -21.30 4.23 5.62
N ARG A 129 -21.21 3.59 4.44
CA ARG A 129 -22.37 2.93 3.81
C ARG A 129 -22.95 1.83 4.68
N GLN A 130 -22.11 1.00 5.31
CA GLN A 130 -22.58 -0.05 6.21
C GLN A 130 -23.27 0.52 7.45
N GLU A 131 -22.73 1.61 8.01
CA GLU A 131 -23.33 2.28 9.17
C GLU A 131 -24.69 2.89 8.85
N VAL A 132 -24.77 3.68 7.77
CA VAL A 132 -26.02 4.36 7.40
C VAL A 132 -27.12 3.36 7.00
N THR A 133 -26.76 2.23 6.36
CA THR A 133 -27.70 1.14 6.08
C THR A 133 -28.27 0.55 7.36
N LYS A 134 -27.41 0.19 8.33
CA LYS A 134 -27.86 -0.37 9.63
C LYS A 134 -28.78 0.59 10.39
N LYS A 135 -28.41 1.88 10.47
CA LYS A 135 -29.22 2.92 11.11
C LYS A 135 -30.57 3.11 10.41
N SER A 136 -30.58 3.13 9.08
CA SER A 136 -31.82 3.23 8.31
C SER A 136 -32.74 2.02 8.54
N GLU A 137 -32.20 0.80 8.58
CA GLU A 137 -32.96 -0.42 8.84
C GLU A 137 -33.53 -0.46 10.26
N ALA A 138 -32.87 0.19 11.22
CA ALA A 138 -33.36 0.41 12.58
C ALA A 138 -34.45 1.50 12.68
N GLY A 139 -34.78 2.18 11.57
CA GLY A 139 -35.76 3.27 11.55
C GLY A 139 -35.25 4.57 12.17
N GLU A 140 -33.93 4.73 12.30
CA GLU A 140 -33.32 5.94 12.82
C GLU A 140 -33.34 7.08 11.80
N ARG A 141 -33.20 8.29 12.32
CA ARG A 141 -33.04 9.52 11.54
C ARG A 141 -31.58 9.64 11.11
N ILE A 142 -31.33 9.72 9.81
CA ILE A 142 -29.98 9.64 9.22
C ILE A 142 -29.59 10.89 8.42
N GLU A 143 -30.25 12.04 8.67
CA GLU A 143 -29.99 13.26 7.89
C GLU A 143 -28.54 13.74 8.04
N SER A 144 -27.93 13.56 9.22
CA SER A 144 -26.53 13.93 9.47
C SER A 144 -25.56 13.02 8.72
N GLU A 145 -25.81 11.71 8.76
CA GLU A 145 -25.01 10.69 8.07
C GLU A 145 -25.07 10.90 6.56
N LEU A 146 -26.24 11.27 6.01
CA LEU A 146 -26.36 11.58 4.59
C LEU A 146 -25.57 12.83 4.18
N LEU A 147 -25.40 13.81 5.07
CA LEU A 147 -24.51 14.95 4.82
C LEU A 147 -23.04 14.53 4.80
N GLU A 148 -22.64 13.62 5.70
CA GLU A 148 -21.29 13.05 5.71
C GLU A 148 -20.99 12.27 4.42
N GLY A 149 -21.90 11.38 4.01
CA GLY A 149 -21.76 10.63 2.76
C GLY A 149 -21.57 11.51 1.54
N ARG A 150 -22.33 12.61 1.45
CA ARG A 150 -22.14 13.61 0.40
C ARG A 150 -20.75 14.25 0.46
N ALA A 151 -20.25 14.60 1.64
CA ALA A 151 -18.92 15.18 1.78
C ALA A 151 -17.83 14.20 1.31
N LEU A 152 -17.98 12.90 1.56
CA LEU A 152 -17.08 11.85 1.05
C LEU A 152 -17.10 11.79 -0.48
N VAL A 153 -18.29 11.85 -1.10
CA VAL A 153 -18.45 11.88 -2.56
C VAL A 153 -17.86 13.16 -3.17
N GLU A 154 -18.06 14.33 -2.54
CA GLU A 154 -17.47 15.60 -2.95
C GLU A 154 -15.95 15.57 -2.92
N GLN A 155 -15.37 14.95 -1.88
CA GLN A 155 -13.93 14.76 -1.81
C GLN A 155 -13.42 13.83 -2.92
N ALA A 156 -14.10 12.72 -3.19
CA ALA A 156 -13.76 11.84 -4.29
C ALA A 156 -13.81 12.56 -5.64
N ALA A 157 -14.84 13.41 -5.87
CA ALA A 157 -14.96 14.21 -7.08
C ALA A 157 -13.81 15.19 -7.28
N LYS A 158 -13.27 15.78 -6.21
CA LYS A 158 -12.09 16.67 -6.28
C LYS A 158 -10.81 15.95 -6.73
N ARG A 159 -10.72 14.63 -6.51
CA ARG A 159 -9.55 13.80 -6.88
C ARG A 159 -9.74 13.08 -8.21
N ALA A 160 -10.97 12.94 -8.67
CA ALA A 160 -11.31 12.24 -9.89
C ALA A 160 -10.86 13.01 -11.14
N ASP A 161 -10.38 12.27 -12.13
CA ASP A 161 -10.18 12.73 -13.50
C ASP A 161 -11.50 12.63 -14.30
N GLU A 162 -11.50 13.19 -15.52
CA GLU A 162 -12.62 13.00 -16.44
C GLU A 162 -12.57 11.62 -17.09
N PRO A 163 -13.71 10.93 -17.29
CA PRO A 163 -15.09 11.38 -17.09
C PRO A 163 -15.65 11.10 -15.67
N GLY A 164 -14.83 10.57 -14.76
CA GLY A 164 -15.25 10.17 -13.41
C GLY A 164 -15.81 11.33 -12.59
N ARG A 165 -15.14 12.49 -12.64
CA ARG A 165 -15.58 13.72 -11.98
C ARG A 165 -16.98 14.16 -12.41
N ALA A 166 -17.25 14.24 -13.72
CA ALA A 166 -18.56 14.64 -14.23
C ALA A 166 -19.70 13.74 -13.72
N LYS A 167 -19.46 12.42 -13.66
CA LYS A 167 -20.43 11.46 -13.11
C LYS A 167 -20.66 11.66 -11.62
N LEU A 168 -19.59 11.83 -10.83
CA LEU A 168 -19.71 12.08 -9.39
C LEU A 168 -20.48 13.38 -9.12
N GLU A 169 -20.22 14.43 -9.88
CA GLU A 169 -20.97 15.69 -9.79
C GLU A 169 -22.45 15.53 -10.17
N GLU A 170 -22.79 14.63 -11.11
CA GLU A 170 -24.18 14.30 -11.44
C GLU A 170 -24.91 13.63 -10.27
N PHE A 171 -24.28 12.63 -9.64
CA PHE A 171 -24.81 12.01 -8.43
C PHE A 171 -25.05 13.04 -7.33
N LEU A 172 -24.07 13.93 -7.09
CA LEU A 172 -24.20 15.01 -6.10
C LEU A 172 -25.33 15.98 -6.42
N ARG A 173 -25.53 16.35 -7.70
CA ARG A 173 -26.67 17.21 -8.11
C ARG A 173 -28.01 16.55 -7.81
N ARG A 174 -28.18 15.28 -8.19
CA ARG A 174 -29.41 14.50 -7.92
C ARG A 174 -29.68 14.32 -6.44
N TRP A 175 -28.62 14.12 -5.65
CA TRP A 175 -28.71 14.01 -4.20
C TRP A 175 -29.20 15.32 -3.58
N ARG A 176 -28.63 16.46 -3.98
CA ARG A 176 -29.02 17.80 -3.47
C ARG A 176 -30.43 18.21 -3.86
N SER A 177 -30.95 17.72 -4.98
CA SER A 177 -32.33 18.02 -5.43
C SER A 177 -33.39 17.13 -4.80
N SER A 178 -33.00 16.16 -3.97
CA SER A 178 -33.93 15.22 -3.34
C SER A 178 -34.24 15.67 -1.91
N ASP A 179 -35.51 15.90 -1.58
CA ASP A 179 -35.93 16.27 -0.22
C ASP A 179 -36.26 15.06 0.67
N ALA A 180 -36.52 13.89 0.06
CA ALA A 180 -36.86 12.67 0.79
C ALA A 180 -35.61 11.88 1.20
N GLN A 181 -35.52 11.52 2.49
CA GLN A 181 -34.43 10.70 3.05
C GLN A 181 -34.23 9.39 2.29
N GLU A 182 -35.32 8.71 1.92
CA GLU A 182 -35.29 7.44 1.19
C GLU A 182 -34.66 7.57 -0.21
N ALA A 183 -34.95 8.66 -0.92
CA ALA A 183 -34.39 8.93 -2.24
C ALA A 183 -32.88 9.24 -2.15
N GLN A 184 -32.49 10.01 -1.13
CA GLN A 184 -31.09 10.29 -0.84
C GLN A 184 -30.30 9.02 -0.50
N LEU A 185 -30.87 8.15 0.36
CA LEU A 185 -30.25 6.88 0.71
C LEU A 185 -30.14 5.94 -0.50
N SER A 186 -31.16 5.88 -1.35
CA SER A 186 -31.09 5.09 -2.59
C SER A 186 -29.94 5.53 -3.51
N LEU A 187 -29.70 6.85 -3.63
CA LEU A 187 -28.55 7.38 -4.37
C LEU A 187 -27.22 7.04 -3.68
N ALA A 188 -27.14 7.19 -2.36
CA ALA A 188 -25.97 6.85 -1.56
C ALA A 188 -25.53 5.39 -1.73
N LEU A 189 -26.50 4.47 -1.80
CA LEU A 189 -26.27 3.04 -1.90
C LEU A 189 -26.14 2.55 -3.34
N HIS A 190 -26.21 3.45 -4.33
CA HIS A 190 -26.14 3.07 -5.74
C HIS A 190 -24.78 2.46 -6.10
N VAL A 191 -24.81 1.29 -6.76
CA VAL A 191 -23.60 0.51 -7.08
C VAL A 191 -22.60 1.27 -7.96
N GLU A 192 -23.07 2.08 -8.91
CA GLU A 192 -22.19 2.89 -9.75
C GLU A 192 -21.48 3.98 -8.95
N LEU A 193 -22.17 4.61 -7.99
CA LEU A 193 -21.56 5.62 -7.14
C LEU A 193 -20.46 5.01 -6.29
N SER A 194 -20.73 3.84 -5.66
CA SER A 194 -19.74 3.09 -4.89
C SER A 194 -18.48 2.79 -5.69
N LYS A 195 -18.62 2.24 -6.91
CA LYS A 195 -17.47 1.95 -7.78
C LYS A 195 -16.71 3.21 -8.21
N LEU A 196 -17.38 4.34 -8.39
CA LEU A 196 -16.72 5.60 -8.75
C LEU A 196 -15.94 6.16 -7.56
N VAL A 197 -16.54 6.17 -6.36
CA VAL A 197 -15.85 6.63 -5.15
C VAL A 197 -14.67 5.72 -4.83
N GLU A 198 -14.82 4.40 -4.92
CA GLU A 198 -13.75 3.44 -4.65
C GLU A 198 -12.48 3.68 -5.49
N ARG A 199 -12.64 4.07 -6.77
CA ARG A 199 -11.52 4.38 -7.66
C ARG A 199 -10.79 5.67 -7.32
N HIS A 200 -11.48 6.63 -6.71
CA HIS A 200 -10.97 7.99 -6.48
C HIS A 200 -10.94 8.36 -4.98
N GLN A 201 -11.10 7.39 -4.10
CA GLN A 201 -11.04 7.60 -2.66
C GLN A 201 -9.61 7.91 -2.23
N GLU A 202 -9.51 8.66 -1.13
CA GLU A 202 -8.21 8.90 -0.51
C GLU A 202 -7.72 7.62 0.17
N ARG A 203 -6.44 7.31 -0.03
CA ARG A 203 -5.75 6.24 0.69
C ARG A 203 -5.17 6.79 2.00
N THR A 204 -6.03 7.36 2.85
CA THR A 204 -5.62 7.91 4.15
C THR A 204 -5.17 6.80 5.09
N ALA A 205 -4.20 7.08 5.97
CA ALA A 205 -3.64 6.09 6.89
C ALA A 205 -3.14 4.80 6.18
N TRP A 206 -2.60 4.99 4.97
CA TRP A 206 -2.00 3.92 4.19
C TRP A 206 -0.84 3.28 4.96
N THR A 207 -1.00 2.00 5.26
CA THR A 207 -0.02 1.19 5.96
C THR A 207 0.65 0.29 4.97
N LEU A 208 1.98 0.27 4.96
CA LEU A 208 2.76 -0.72 4.23
C LEU A 208 3.31 -1.74 5.21
N TYR A 209 3.40 -2.99 4.76
CA TYR A 209 4.30 -3.94 5.41
C TYR A 209 5.71 -3.35 5.40
N ASP A 210 6.43 -3.50 6.51
CA ASP A 210 7.70 -2.83 6.76
C ASP A 210 8.86 -3.37 5.90
N ARG A 211 8.61 -4.44 5.13
CA ARG A 211 9.58 -5.11 4.26
C ARG A 211 9.10 -5.17 2.82
N GLU A 212 10.06 -4.98 1.91
CA GLU A 212 9.95 -5.43 0.52
C GLU A 212 10.52 -6.84 0.45
N LEU A 213 9.66 -7.81 0.13
CA LEU A 213 10.04 -9.22 0.02
C LEU A 213 10.47 -9.52 -1.41
N GLU A 214 11.49 -10.36 -1.54
CA GLU A 214 12.04 -10.73 -2.84
C GLU A 214 11.52 -12.08 -3.32
N LEU A 215 11.29 -12.18 -4.62
CA LEU A 215 10.93 -13.39 -5.33
C LEU A 215 11.90 -13.63 -6.49
N VAL A 216 12.56 -14.79 -6.53
CA VAL A 216 13.40 -15.22 -7.65
C VAL A 216 12.60 -16.16 -8.54
N VAL A 217 12.44 -15.79 -9.81
CA VAL A 217 11.70 -16.59 -10.80
C VAL A 217 12.68 -17.33 -11.70
N ASP A 218 12.75 -18.63 -11.53
CA ASP A 218 13.59 -19.52 -12.31
C ASP A 218 12.86 -20.02 -13.58
N ARG A 219 13.59 -20.62 -14.51
CA ARG A 219 13.03 -21.25 -15.72
C ARG A 219 12.30 -22.54 -15.32
N VAL A 220 11.27 -22.93 -16.05
CA VAL A 220 10.47 -24.16 -15.77
C VAL A 220 11.34 -25.42 -15.55
N ARG A 221 12.45 -25.57 -16.29
CA ARG A 221 13.39 -26.70 -16.13
C ARG A 221 14.11 -26.77 -14.78
N ALA A 222 14.03 -25.73 -13.94
CA ALA A 222 14.57 -25.75 -12.58
C ALA A 222 13.68 -26.56 -11.61
N ARG A 223 12.37 -26.70 -11.90
CA ARG A 223 11.42 -27.50 -11.12
C ARG A 223 11.32 -28.95 -11.60
N TYR A 224 11.38 -29.17 -12.92
CA TYR A 224 11.15 -30.48 -13.53
C TYR A 224 12.25 -30.85 -14.55
N GLY A 225 12.84 -32.02 -14.35
CA GLY A 225 13.77 -32.67 -15.28
C GLY A 225 14.02 -34.12 -14.87
N ALA A 226 14.09 -35.02 -15.85
CA ALA A 226 14.57 -36.38 -15.64
C ALA A 226 16.11 -36.39 -15.79
N TRP A 227 16.81 -36.89 -14.77
CA TRP A 227 18.27 -36.96 -14.69
C TRP A 227 18.73 -38.40 -14.61
#